data_AF-A0A240U388-F1
#
_entry.id   AF-A0A240U388-F1
#
_cell.length_a   1.000
_cell.length_b   1.000
_cell.length_c   1.000
_cell.angle_alpha   90.00
_cell.angle_beta   90.00
_cell.angle_gamma   90.00
#
_symmetry.space_group_name_H-M   'P 1'
#
loop_
_entity.id
_entity.type
_entity.pdbx_description
1 polymer ?
#
loop_
_entity_poly.entity_id
_entity_poly.type
_entity_poly.pdbx_seq_one_letter_code
_entity_poly.pdbx_strand_id
1 'polypeptide(L)'
;MTTAAKTATTAWAFRTRFRRGAFGWKGTQLAFGRINEALTEIRAVARHDPPRAAEGAVLLLEKLSPALCQIDSSSGALGNATYAAVQELAPLISQAPVSAPVRQKWLDRLFDAIQEDDPPYIESLGDHWGDLCATKELASAWADQLLPTLKNALRERKRGTYAFFSGTTLCYSALFKAQRHDQLLELLDMDPHPIWPYLVWGAKVLATRGQIDEAIAYLRERAGSTTSETSIARFAEEELLKAGRRAEAFNQYALLANQANTQIATYRALAKKYPELAKDKLLDHLIASTPGEPGKWFATAKTLKLFEQATHLAWASPCDPKTLNRAARDHLKTQPDFAMQCALASLHWMSLGHGYELTGMDVQDAYRIAIEAAAATQRAQQVRMSIEQVLASDRPMAAWLQRSLGIVLQTA
;
A
#
# COMPACT_ATOMS: atom_id res chain seq x y z
N MET A 1 1.01 -7.57 -56.61
CA MET A 1 0.36 -8.41 -55.57
C MET A 1 1.01 -8.10 -54.23
N THR A 2 0.40 -7.20 -53.49
CA THR A 2 0.84 -6.77 -52.15
C THR A 2 0.42 -7.83 -51.15
N THR A 3 1.39 -8.54 -50.59
CA THR A 3 1.19 -9.53 -49.53
C THR A 3 0.68 -8.81 -48.29
N ALA A 4 -0.62 -8.90 -48.04
CA ALA A 4 -1.22 -8.52 -46.77
C ALA A 4 -0.58 -9.37 -45.66
N ALA A 5 0.19 -8.73 -44.79
CA ALA A 5 0.66 -9.36 -43.56
C ALA A 5 -0.57 -9.74 -42.74
N LYS A 6 -0.91 -11.04 -42.69
CA LYS A 6 -1.84 -11.59 -41.72
C LYS A 6 -1.29 -11.22 -40.34
N THR A 7 -1.95 -10.29 -39.66
CA THR A 7 -1.76 -10.03 -38.24
C THR A 7 -2.07 -11.31 -37.50
N ALA A 8 -1.04 -12.09 -37.20
CA ALA A 8 -1.16 -13.28 -36.37
C ALA A 8 -1.67 -12.80 -35.00
N THR A 9 -2.90 -13.19 -34.67
CA THR A 9 -3.48 -13.05 -33.34
C THR A 9 -2.69 -13.96 -32.40
N THR A 10 -1.48 -13.56 -31.98
CA THR A 10 -0.80 -14.08 -30.78
C THR A 10 -1.85 -14.34 -29.71
N ALA A 11 -2.10 -15.61 -29.45
CA ALA A 11 -3.04 -16.03 -28.41
C ALA A 11 -2.43 -15.64 -27.07
N TRP A 12 -3.19 -14.93 -26.23
CA TRP A 12 -2.80 -14.60 -24.87
C TRP A 12 -2.47 -15.89 -24.10
N ALA A 13 -1.22 -16.04 -23.67
CA ALA A 13 -0.74 -17.24 -23.00
C ALA A 13 -1.48 -17.46 -21.67
N PHE A 14 -1.74 -16.37 -20.94
CA PHE A 14 -2.52 -16.41 -19.69
C PHE A 14 -3.91 -17.04 -19.86
N ARG A 15 -4.53 -16.98 -21.05
CA ARG A 15 -5.90 -17.46 -21.27
C ARG A 15 -6.09 -18.93 -20.90
N THR A 16 -5.07 -19.75 -21.14
CA THR A 16 -5.08 -21.19 -20.80
C THR A 16 -4.95 -21.46 -19.30
N ARG A 17 -4.36 -20.50 -18.56
CA ARG A 17 -4.09 -20.57 -17.13
C ARG A 17 -5.27 -20.08 -16.28
N PHE A 18 -6.09 -19.17 -16.81
CA PHE A 18 -7.30 -18.66 -16.16
C PHE A 18 -8.58 -19.30 -16.77
N ARG A 19 -8.74 -20.59 -16.52
CA ARG A 19 -10.00 -21.34 -16.72
C ARG A 19 -10.82 -21.29 -15.43
N ARG A 20 -12.15 -21.46 -15.51
CA ARG A 20 -13.01 -21.48 -14.32
C ARG A 20 -12.53 -22.57 -13.35
N GLY A 21 -12.34 -22.22 -12.09
CA GLY A 21 -11.80 -23.13 -11.06
C GLY A 21 -10.40 -23.67 -11.35
N ALA A 22 -9.55 -22.93 -12.08
CA ALA A 22 -8.22 -23.39 -12.46
C ALA A 22 -7.27 -23.60 -11.26
N PHE A 23 -7.58 -23.00 -10.11
CA PHE A 23 -6.77 -23.08 -8.90
C PHE A 23 -7.54 -23.79 -7.80
N GLY A 24 -6.87 -24.64 -7.02
CA GLY A 24 -7.48 -25.29 -5.85
C GLY A 24 -7.43 -24.42 -4.60
N TRP A 25 -8.04 -24.91 -3.50
CA TRP A 25 -8.17 -24.23 -2.21
C TRP A 25 -6.89 -23.55 -1.69
N LYS A 26 -5.74 -24.24 -1.78
CA LYS A 26 -4.41 -23.73 -1.34
C LYS A 26 -3.62 -23.03 -2.45
N GLY A 27 -4.31 -22.57 -3.50
CA GLY A 27 -3.72 -22.07 -4.75
C GLY A 27 -3.22 -20.63 -4.74
N THR A 28 -3.31 -19.91 -3.62
CA THR A 28 -3.07 -18.46 -3.52
C THR A 28 -1.73 -18.02 -4.13
N GLN A 29 -0.62 -18.70 -3.79
CA GLN A 29 0.71 -18.34 -4.30
C GLN A 29 0.84 -18.56 -5.82
N LEU A 30 0.28 -19.66 -6.33
CA LEU A 30 0.29 -19.96 -7.75
C LEU A 30 -0.56 -18.94 -8.52
N ALA A 31 -1.76 -18.64 -8.02
CA ALA A 31 -2.65 -17.64 -8.60
C ALA A 31 -1.98 -16.26 -8.66
N PHE A 32 -1.34 -15.83 -7.58
CA PHE A 32 -0.56 -14.59 -7.52
C PHE A 32 0.54 -14.56 -8.60
N GLY A 33 1.31 -15.65 -8.74
CA GLY A 33 2.31 -15.79 -9.80
C GLY A 33 1.71 -15.67 -11.19
N ARG A 34 0.57 -16.33 -11.45
CA ARG A 34 -0.12 -16.27 -12.76
C ARG A 34 -0.69 -14.89 -13.08
N ILE A 35 -1.18 -14.16 -12.08
CA ILE A 35 -1.63 -12.77 -12.27
C ILE A 35 -0.45 -11.91 -12.71
N ASN A 36 0.70 -11.99 -12.01
CA ASN A 36 1.89 -11.23 -12.36
C ASN A 36 2.44 -11.57 -13.76
N GLU A 37 2.41 -12.85 -14.14
CA GLU A 37 2.77 -13.28 -15.50
C GLU A 37 1.86 -12.64 -16.56
N ALA A 38 0.54 -12.65 -16.32
CA ALA A 38 -0.44 -12.08 -17.24
C ALA A 38 -0.29 -10.55 -17.37
N LEU A 39 -0.08 -9.86 -16.24
CA LEU A 39 0.22 -8.42 -16.24
C LEU A 39 1.51 -8.12 -17.02
N THR A 40 2.56 -8.93 -16.82
CA THR A 40 3.82 -8.79 -17.56
C THR A 40 3.63 -8.98 -19.07
N GLU A 41 2.85 -9.98 -19.46
CA GLU A 41 2.49 -10.25 -20.86
C GLU A 41 1.74 -9.05 -21.48
N ILE A 42 0.72 -8.53 -20.80
CA ILE A 42 -0.07 -7.36 -21.24
C ILE A 42 0.83 -6.12 -21.36
N ARG A 43 1.69 -5.84 -20.36
CA ARG A 43 2.65 -4.72 -20.41
C ARG A 43 3.60 -4.82 -21.60
N ALA A 44 4.06 -6.02 -21.94
CA ALA A 44 4.95 -6.22 -23.08
C ALA A 44 4.26 -5.80 -24.39
N VAL A 45 2.99 -6.20 -24.57
CA VAL A 45 2.17 -5.81 -25.72
C VAL A 45 1.85 -4.31 -25.73
N ALA A 46 1.56 -3.73 -24.57
CA ALA A 46 1.19 -2.31 -24.43
C ALA A 46 2.25 -1.35 -24.99
N ARG A 47 3.52 -1.75 -25.02
CA ARG A 47 4.63 -0.94 -25.55
C ARG A 47 4.55 -0.70 -27.06
N HIS A 48 3.85 -1.55 -27.80
CA HIS A 48 3.83 -1.51 -29.26
C HIS A 48 2.42 -1.64 -29.87
N ASP A 49 1.44 -2.17 -29.13
CA ASP A 49 0.05 -2.30 -29.57
C ASP A 49 -0.92 -2.03 -28.39
N PRO A 50 -1.15 -0.75 -28.04
CA PRO A 50 -2.03 -0.37 -26.92
C PRO A 50 -3.48 -0.87 -27.05
N PRO A 51 -4.16 -0.76 -28.22
CA PRO A 51 -5.52 -1.30 -28.40
C PRO A 51 -5.60 -2.80 -28.11
N ARG A 52 -4.61 -3.56 -28.57
CA ARG A 52 -4.57 -5.00 -28.30
C ARG A 52 -4.30 -5.30 -26.84
N ALA A 53 -3.36 -4.59 -26.21
CA ALA A 53 -3.10 -4.74 -24.78
C ALA A 53 -4.37 -4.46 -23.95
N ALA A 54 -5.18 -3.47 -24.32
CA ALA A 54 -6.46 -3.19 -23.68
C ALA A 54 -7.49 -4.32 -23.86
N GLU A 55 -7.59 -4.90 -25.06
CA GLU A 55 -8.40 -6.11 -25.28
C GLU A 55 -7.91 -7.28 -24.38
N GLY A 56 -6.59 -7.43 -24.21
CA GLY A 56 -6.00 -8.40 -23.27
C GLY A 56 -6.34 -8.11 -21.82
N ALA A 57 -6.32 -6.84 -21.42
CA ALA A 57 -6.72 -6.39 -20.09
C ALA A 57 -8.18 -6.71 -19.78
N VAL A 58 -9.09 -6.40 -20.71
CA VAL A 58 -10.52 -6.76 -20.63
C VAL A 58 -10.69 -8.27 -20.47
N LEU A 59 -10.00 -9.06 -21.32
CA LEU A 59 -10.03 -10.52 -21.25
C LEU A 59 -9.49 -11.09 -19.92
N LEU A 60 -8.45 -10.48 -19.34
CA LEU A 60 -7.92 -10.92 -18.06
C LEU A 60 -8.92 -10.65 -16.93
N LEU A 61 -9.51 -9.45 -16.88
CA LEU A 61 -10.48 -9.05 -15.86
C LEU A 61 -11.71 -9.97 -15.86
N GLU A 62 -12.25 -10.32 -17.04
CA GLU A 62 -13.33 -11.31 -17.19
C GLU A 62 -13.01 -12.68 -16.58
N LYS A 63 -11.72 -13.01 -16.52
CA LYS A 63 -11.26 -14.35 -16.16
C LYS A 63 -10.81 -14.48 -14.73
N LEU A 64 -10.56 -13.37 -14.02
CA LEU A 64 -10.04 -13.40 -12.66
C LEU A 64 -11.01 -14.14 -11.74
N SER A 65 -12.22 -13.62 -11.54
CA SER A 65 -13.14 -14.15 -10.54
C SER A 65 -13.54 -15.59 -10.82
N PRO A 66 -13.93 -15.97 -12.05
CA PRO A 66 -14.23 -17.37 -12.36
C PRO A 66 -13.04 -18.32 -12.13
N ALA A 67 -11.81 -17.89 -12.38
CA ALA A 67 -10.64 -18.74 -12.18
C ALA A 67 -10.29 -18.92 -10.70
N LEU A 68 -10.51 -17.88 -9.89
CA LEU A 68 -10.09 -17.77 -8.51
C LEU A 68 -11.15 -18.24 -7.50
N CYS A 69 -12.38 -18.54 -7.93
CA CYS A 69 -13.52 -18.82 -7.05
C CYS A 69 -13.38 -20.03 -6.12
N GLN A 70 -12.40 -20.91 -6.33
CA GLN A 70 -12.15 -22.10 -5.51
C GLN A 70 -10.99 -21.94 -4.51
N ILE A 71 -10.35 -20.76 -4.45
CA ILE A 71 -9.23 -20.48 -3.54
C ILE A 71 -9.76 -19.94 -2.21
N ASP A 72 -9.11 -20.32 -1.11
CA ASP A 72 -9.28 -19.66 0.18
C ASP A 72 -8.68 -18.25 0.16
N SER A 73 -9.52 -17.23 0.13
CA SER A 73 -9.13 -15.82 0.09
C SER A 73 -9.11 -15.14 1.46
N SER A 74 -9.32 -15.88 2.55
CA SER A 74 -9.41 -15.34 3.92
C SER A 74 -8.18 -14.54 4.36
N SER A 75 -6.99 -14.85 3.82
CA SER A 75 -5.75 -14.09 4.08
C SER A 75 -5.74 -12.67 3.51
N GLY A 76 -6.69 -12.31 2.64
CA GLY A 76 -6.74 -11.02 1.94
C GLY A 76 -5.66 -10.83 0.86
N ALA A 77 -4.66 -11.71 0.78
CA ALA A 77 -3.56 -11.60 -0.19
C ALA A 77 -4.06 -11.63 -1.65
N LEU A 78 -5.08 -12.46 -1.93
CA LEU A 78 -5.63 -12.57 -3.28
C LEU A 78 -6.45 -11.33 -3.66
N GLY A 79 -7.28 -10.82 -2.74
CA GLY A 79 -8.02 -9.57 -2.95
C GLY A 79 -7.09 -8.39 -3.20
N ASN A 80 -5.99 -8.28 -2.44
CA ASN A 80 -4.97 -7.25 -2.70
C ASN A 80 -4.33 -7.37 -4.10
N ALA A 81 -4.09 -8.60 -4.56
CA ALA A 81 -3.51 -8.84 -5.87
C ALA A 81 -4.45 -8.51 -7.03
N THR A 82 -5.73 -8.89 -6.93
CA THR A 82 -6.74 -8.56 -7.95
C THR A 82 -7.08 -7.08 -7.94
N TYR A 83 -7.16 -6.45 -6.77
CA TYR A 83 -7.26 -5.00 -6.64
C TYR A 83 -6.09 -4.29 -7.35
N ALA A 84 -4.85 -4.72 -7.10
CA ALA A 84 -3.68 -4.15 -7.79
C ALA A 84 -3.73 -4.37 -9.30
N ALA A 85 -4.21 -5.52 -9.76
CA ALA A 85 -4.41 -5.79 -11.19
C ALA A 85 -5.45 -4.82 -11.80
N VAL A 86 -6.58 -4.58 -11.13
CA VAL A 86 -7.58 -3.59 -11.59
C VAL A 86 -6.97 -2.19 -11.70
N GLN A 87 -6.22 -1.74 -10.69
CA GLN A 87 -5.58 -0.42 -10.69
C GLN A 87 -4.55 -0.25 -11.83
N GLU A 88 -3.92 -1.33 -12.27
CA GLU A 88 -3.00 -1.31 -13.40
C GLU A 88 -3.71 -1.35 -14.76
N LEU A 89 -4.75 -2.17 -14.87
CA LEU A 89 -5.42 -2.46 -16.14
C LEU A 89 -6.46 -1.40 -16.51
N ALA A 90 -7.14 -0.78 -15.55
CA ALA A 90 -8.17 0.23 -15.83
C ALA A 90 -7.61 1.45 -16.60
N PRO A 91 -6.45 2.05 -16.22
CA PRO A 91 -5.83 3.10 -17.02
C PRO A 91 -5.48 2.66 -18.43
N LEU A 92 -4.97 1.43 -18.60
CA LEU A 92 -4.60 0.88 -19.90
C LEU A 92 -5.82 0.78 -20.84
N ILE A 93 -6.96 0.32 -20.33
CA ILE A 93 -8.23 0.24 -21.08
C ILE A 93 -8.77 1.64 -21.38
N SER A 94 -8.77 2.54 -20.39
CA SER A 94 -9.29 3.91 -20.56
C SER A 94 -8.55 4.69 -21.66
N GLN A 95 -7.22 4.58 -21.72
CA GLN A 95 -6.35 5.35 -22.62
C GLN A 95 -6.22 4.75 -24.03
N ALA A 96 -6.72 3.54 -24.27
CA ALA A 96 -6.58 2.87 -25.55
C ALA A 96 -7.26 3.64 -26.70
N PRO A 97 -6.58 3.92 -27.83
CA PRO A 97 -7.17 4.64 -28.95
C PRO A 97 -8.02 3.70 -29.81
N VAL A 98 -9.27 3.46 -29.38
CA VAL A 98 -10.24 2.60 -30.08
C VAL A 98 -11.53 3.33 -30.43
N SER A 99 -12.22 2.83 -31.45
CA SER A 99 -13.53 3.34 -31.83
C SER A 99 -14.59 3.13 -30.72
N ALA A 100 -15.62 3.97 -30.70
CA ALA A 100 -16.72 3.88 -29.74
C ALA A 100 -17.42 2.49 -29.73
N PRO A 101 -17.68 1.82 -30.88
CA PRO A 101 -18.26 0.48 -30.86
C PRO A 101 -17.38 -0.59 -30.20
N VAL A 102 -16.06 -0.51 -30.39
CA VAL A 102 -15.11 -1.43 -29.71
C VAL A 102 -15.13 -1.18 -28.20
N ARG A 103 -15.11 0.10 -27.80
CA ARG A 103 -15.18 0.49 -26.39
C ARG A 103 -16.48 0.04 -25.73
N GLN A 104 -17.63 0.25 -26.38
CA GLN A 104 -18.92 -0.23 -25.90
C GLN A 104 -18.88 -1.73 -25.64
N LYS A 105 -18.39 -2.51 -26.62
CA LYS A 105 -18.28 -3.97 -26.48
C LYS A 105 -17.38 -4.40 -25.31
N TRP A 106 -16.31 -3.66 -25.03
CA TRP A 106 -15.49 -3.91 -23.84
C TRP A 106 -16.26 -3.65 -22.55
N LEU A 107 -16.97 -2.53 -22.47
CA LEU A 107 -17.77 -2.18 -21.30
C LEU A 107 -18.89 -3.18 -21.06
N ASP A 108 -19.58 -3.64 -22.12
CA ASP A 108 -20.63 -4.67 -21.99
C ASP A 108 -20.06 -5.94 -21.35
N ARG A 109 -18.92 -6.43 -21.84
CA ARG A 109 -18.28 -7.64 -21.31
C ARG A 109 -17.76 -7.47 -19.87
N LEU A 110 -17.21 -6.30 -19.55
CA LEU A 110 -16.76 -5.99 -18.19
C LEU A 110 -17.95 -5.85 -17.23
N PHE A 111 -19.08 -5.34 -17.71
CA PHE A 111 -20.29 -5.24 -16.92
C PHE A 111 -20.82 -6.64 -16.59
N ASP A 112 -20.89 -7.54 -17.57
CA ASP A 112 -21.23 -8.94 -17.37
C ASP A 112 -20.28 -9.61 -16.36
N ALA A 113 -18.97 -9.38 -16.48
CA ALA A 113 -17.98 -9.91 -15.55
C ALA A 113 -18.19 -9.42 -14.11
N ILE A 114 -18.59 -8.15 -13.91
CA ILE A 114 -18.93 -7.60 -12.59
C ILE A 114 -20.23 -8.20 -12.06
N GLN A 115 -21.22 -8.49 -12.91
CA GLN A 115 -22.45 -9.16 -12.48
C GLN A 115 -22.20 -10.60 -12.01
N GLU A 116 -21.19 -11.27 -12.58
CA GLU A 116 -20.77 -12.63 -12.21
C GLU A 116 -19.59 -12.65 -11.20
N ASP A 117 -19.23 -11.52 -10.59
CA ASP A 117 -18.06 -11.37 -9.73
C ASP A 117 -18.26 -11.99 -8.34
N ASP A 118 -18.06 -13.30 -8.24
CA ASP A 118 -18.18 -14.06 -7.00
C ASP A 118 -17.00 -15.03 -6.79
N PRO A 119 -16.17 -14.84 -5.73
CA PRO A 119 -16.11 -13.67 -4.84
C PRO A 119 -15.76 -12.35 -5.58
N PRO A 120 -16.03 -11.17 -4.99
CA PRO A 120 -15.93 -9.87 -5.67
C PRO A 120 -14.48 -9.39 -5.86
N TYR A 121 -13.75 -9.99 -6.78
CA TYR A 121 -12.34 -9.70 -7.02
C TYR A 121 -12.09 -8.51 -7.94
N ILE A 122 -13.09 -8.14 -8.76
CA ILE A 122 -12.99 -7.06 -9.74
C ILE A 122 -13.99 -5.92 -9.48
N GLU A 123 -14.78 -5.96 -8.41
CA GLU A 123 -15.76 -4.92 -8.05
C GLU A 123 -15.18 -3.49 -8.07
N SER A 124 -13.90 -3.34 -7.68
CA SER A 124 -13.19 -2.06 -7.70
C SER A 124 -13.05 -1.44 -9.10
N LEU A 125 -13.29 -2.22 -10.17
CA LEU A 125 -13.39 -1.72 -11.53
C LEU A 125 -14.55 -0.72 -11.68
N GLY A 126 -15.58 -0.86 -10.86
CA GLY A 126 -16.70 0.07 -10.80
C GLY A 126 -16.29 1.51 -10.49
N ASP A 127 -15.23 1.70 -9.68
CA ASP A 127 -14.73 3.05 -9.37
C ASP A 127 -14.15 3.75 -10.61
N HIS A 128 -13.66 2.98 -11.57
CA HIS A 128 -13.03 3.47 -12.80
C HIS A 128 -14.01 3.57 -13.99
N TRP A 129 -15.28 3.20 -13.81
CA TRP A 129 -16.22 3.02 -14.93
C TRP A 129 -16.34 4.24 -15.84
N GLY A 130 -16.45 5.44 -15.26
CA GLY A 130 -16.49 6.69 -16.01
C GLY A 130 -15.24 6.92 -16.85
N ASP A 131 -14.05 6.57 -16.36
CA ASP A 131 -12.83 6.67 -17.15
C ASP A 131 -12.75 5.61 -18.25
N LEU A 132 -13.25 4.40 -17.99
CA LEU A 132 -13.36 3.35 -19.02
C LEU A 132 -14.28 3.78 -20.18
N CYS A 133 -15.34 4.55 -19.90
CA CYS A 133 -16.21 5.15 -20.91
C CYS A 133 -15.46 6.13 -21.83
N ALA A 134 -14.34 6.72 -21.38
CA ALA A 134 -13.51 7.71 -22.07
C ALA A 134 -14.19 9.04 -22.46
N THR A 135 -15.44 9.03 -22.96
CA THR A 135 -16.20 10.21 -23.36
C THR A 135 -17.39 10.47 -22.43
N LYS A 136 -17.88 11.72 -22.41
CA LYS A 136 -19.04 12.10 -21.60
C LYS A 136 -20.32 11.45 -22.12
N GLU A 137 -20.43 11.29 -23.44
CA GLU A 137 -21.61 10.75 -24.11
C GLU A 137 -21.79 9.28 -23.76
N LEU A 138 -20.71 8.49 -23.86
CA LEU A 138 -20.75 7.07 -23.49
C LEU A 138 -21.00 6.89 -21.99
N ALA A 139 -20.37 7.71 -21.15
CA ALA A 139 -20.62 7.70 -19.71
C ALA A 139 -22.09 8.06 -19.38
N SER A 140 -22.67 9.05 -20.07
CA SER A 140 -24.08 9.40 -19.89
C SER A 140 -25.00 8.26 -20.30
N ALA A 141 -24.73 7.60 -21.43
CA ALA A 141 -25.52 6.44 -21.88
C ALA A 141 -25.48 5.29 -20.87
N TRP A 142 -24.31 4.97 -20.31
CA TRP A 142 -24.17 3.99 -19.23
C TRP A 142 -24.91 4.41 -17.96
N ALA A 143 -24.82 5.68 -17.56
CA ALA A 143 -25.58 6.19 -16.43
C ALA A 143 -27.08 6.00 -16.64
N ASP A 144 -27.61 6.34 -17.82
CA ASP A 144 -29.03 6.17 -18.15
C ASP A 144 -29.50 4.71 -18.12
N GLN A 145 -28.64 3.77 -18.49
CA GLN A 145 -28.93 2.33 -18.37
C GLN A 145 -28.98 1.84 -16.91
N LEU A 146 -28.10 2.37 -16.04
CA LEU A 146 -27.97 1.92 -14.65
C LEU A 146 -28.94 2.60 -13.69
N LEU A 147 -29.35 3.84 -14.00
CA LEU A 147 -30.19 4.70 -13.16
C LEU A 147 -31.51 4.04 -12.71
N PRO A 148 -32.30 3.37 -13.56
CA PRO A 148 -33.56 2.76 -13.14
C PRO A 148 -33.38 1.75 -12.02
N THR A 149 -32.40 0.85 -12.14
CA THR A 149 -32.11 -0.19 -11.15
C THR A 149 -31.58 0.42 -9.86
N LEU A 150 -30.66 1.40 -9.94
CA LEU A 150 -30.16 2.11 -8.78
C LEU A 150 -31.29 2.84 -8.02
N LYS A 151 -32.13 3.60 -8.73
CA LYS A 151 -33.27 4.30 -8.11
C LYS A 151 -34.24 3.33 -7.43
N ASN A 152 -34.46 2.15 -8.02
CA ASN A 152 -35.28 1.12 -7.39
C ASN A 152 -34.64 0.61 -6.09
N ALA A 153 -33.34 0.25 -6.12
CA ALA A 153 -32.61 -0.19 -4.94
C ALA A 153 -32.64 0.86 -3.81
N LEU A 154 -32.44 2.14 -4.15
CA LEU A 154 -32.51 3.25 -3.18
C LEU A 154 -33.91 3.43 -2.58
N ARG A 155 -34.97 3.28 -3.39
CA ARG A 155 -36.36 3.32 -2.90
C ARG A 155 -36.64 2.19 -1.91
N GLU A 156 -36.17 0.99 -2.19
CA GLU A 156 -36.31 -0.16 -1.28
C GLU A 156 -35.52 0.05 0.02
N ARG A 157 -34.29 0.58 -0.05
CA ARG A 157 -33.52 0.99 1.15
C ARG A 157 -34.28 2.03 1.98
N LYS A 158 -34.87 3.03 1.34
CA LYS A 158 -35.68 4.07 2.01
C LYS A 158 -36.93 3.50 2.69
N ARG A 159 -37.46 2.37 2.22
CA ARG A 159 -38.55 1.61 2.87
C ARG A 159 -38.07 0.72 4.02
N GLY A 160 -36.77 0.67 4.29
CA GLY A 160 -36.18 -0.21 5.30
C GLY A 160 -35.86 -1.62 4.80
N THR A 161 -35.94 -1.86 3.49
CA THR A 161 -35.62 -3.16 2.89
C THR A 161 -34.16 -3.20 2.44
N TYR A 162 -33.45 -4.28 2.78
CA TYR A 162 -32.11 -4.50 2.24
C TYR A 162 -32.17 -4.65 0.73
N ALA A 163 -31.47 -3.78 0.00
CA ALA A 163 -31.35 -3.84 -1.45
C ALA A 163 -29.91 -3.53 -1.87
N PHE A 164 -29.32 -4.44 -2.64
CA PHE A 164 -27.97 -4.31 -3.17
C PHE A 164 -27.99 -4.26 -4.70
N PHE A 165 -27.14 -3.43 -5.27
CA PHE A 165 -26.92 -3.35 -6.71
C PHE A 165 -25.43 -3.17 -6.98
N SER A 166 -24.79 -4.17 -7.59
CA SER A 166 -23.37 -4.14 -7.97
C SER A 166 -23.04 -2.99 -8.92
N GLY A 167 -24.01 -2.52 -9.71
CA GLY A 167 -23.86 -1.37 -10.61
C GLY A 167 -23.91 0.02 -9.93
N THR A 168 -24.05 0.11 -8.61
CA THR A 168 -24.18 1.40 -7.90
C THR A 168 -22.96 2.29 -8.13
N THR A 169 -21.76 1.78 -7.88
CA THR A 169 -20.51 2.53 -8.07
C THR A 169 -20.26 2.88 -9.53
N LEU A 170 -20.62 1.98 -10.46
CA LEU A 170 -20.51 2.21 -11.90
C LEU A 170 -21.38 3.41 -12.31
N CYS A 171 -22.59 3.49 -11.78
CA CYS A 171 -23.51 4.59 -12.04
C CYS A 171 -22.94 5.93 -11.52
N TYR A 172 -22.41 5.97 -10.30
CA TYR A 172 -21.79 7.19 -9.77
C TYR A 172 -20.55 7.62 -10.57
N SER A 173 -19.68 6.67 -10.92
CA SER A 173 -18.50 6.93 -11.75
C SER A 173 -18.88 7.45 -13.15
N ALA A 174 -19.90 6.86 -13.77
CA ALA A 174 -20.44 7.30 -15.06
C ALA A 174 -21.07 8.70 -15.00
N LEU A 175 -21.92 8.98 -14.00
CA LEU A 175 -22.52 10.30 -13.77
C LEU A 175 -21.44 11.37 -13.56
N PHE A 176 -20.41 11.04 -12.78
CA PHE A 176 -19.29 11.94 -12.53
C PHE A 176 -18.54 12.30 -13.82
N LYS A 177 -18.19 11.31 -14.65
CA LYS A 177 -17.54 11.53 -15.95
C LYS A 177 -18.43 12.33 -16.91
N ALA A 178 -19.72 12.02 -16.94
CA ALA A 178 -20.72 12.72 -17.76
C ALA A 178 -20.99 14.15 -17.27
N GLN A 179 -20.41 14.57 -16.13
CA GLN A 179 -20.64 15.86 -15.48
C GLN A 179 -22.09 16.08 -15.04
N ARG A 180 -22.83 15.00 -14.79
CA ARG A 180 -24.19 15.01 -14.22
C ARG A 180 -24.10 15.04 -12.69
N HIS A 181 -23.37 16.03 -12.19
CA HIS A 181 -22.97 16.15 -10.78
C HIS A 181 -24.17 16.34 -9.85
N ASP A 182 -25.14 17.16 -10.22
CA ASP A 182 -26.33 17.39 -9.39
C ASP A 182 -27.16 16.12 -9.23
N GLN A 183 -27.35 15.36 -10.32
CA GLN A 183 -28.05 14.08 -10.25
C GLN A 183 -27.31 13.03 -9.40
N LEU A 184 -25.97 13.07 -9.40
CA LEU A 184 -25.18 12.20 -8.52
C LEU A 184 -25.46 12.56 -7.06
N LEU A 185 -25.44 13.85 -6.70
CA LEU A 185 -25.72 14.31 -5.34
C LEU A 185 -27.17 13.97 -4.93
N GLU A 186 -28.15 14.17 -5.81
CA GLU A 186 -29.55 13.78 -5.57
C GLU A 186 -29.70 12.30 -5.23
N LEU A 187 -28.96 11.40 -5.90
CA LEU A 187 -28.99 9.97 -5.61
C LEU A 187 -28.35 9.63 -4.26
N LEU A 188 -27.27 10.34 -3.88
CA LEU A 188 -26.67 10.17 -2.56
C LEU A 188 -27.62 10.62 -1.45
N ASP A 189 -28.33 11.73 -1.65
CA ASP A 189 -29.34 12.23 -0.70
C ASP A 189 -30.59 11.31 -0.61
N MET A 190 -30.83 10.49 -1.64
CA MET A 190 -31.88 9.47 -1.61
C MET A 190 -31.51 8.25 -0.75
N ASP A 191 -30.21 7.95 -0.56
CA ASP A 191 -29.77 6.83 0.26
C ASP A 191 -29.86 7.22 1.75
N PRO A 192 -30.67 6.52 2.57
CA PRO A 192 -30.74 6.84 3.99
C PRO A 192 -29.44 6.53 4.76
N HIS A 193 -28.63 5.59 4.25
CA HIS A 193 -27.40 5.13 4.92
C HIS A 193 -26.31 4.82 3.89
N PRO A 194 -25.82 5.83 3.14
CA PRO A 194 -24.80 5.61 2.12
C PRO A 194 -23.51 5.11 2.76
N ILE A 195 -22.99 4.01 2.24
CA ILE A 195 -21.68 3.50 2.66
C ILE A 195 -20.56 4.40 2.17
N TRP A 196 -19.42 4.35 2.87
CA TRP A 196 -18.24 5.17 2.56
C TRP A 196 -17.85 5.22 1.06
N PRO A 197 -17.75 4.10 0.32
CA PRO A 197 -17.42 4.13 -1.11
C PRO A 197 -18.35 5.00 -1.96
N TYR A 198 -19.62 5.16 -1.56
CA TYR A 198 -20.59 6.00 -2.27
C TYR A 198 -20.39 7.47 -1.91
N LEU A 199 -20.16 7.78 -0.63
CA LEU A 199 -19.92 9.14 -0.16
C LEU A 199 -18.71 9.80 -0.83
N VAL A 200 -17.66 9.03 -1.13
CA VAL A 200 -16.48 9.52 -1.87
C VAL A 200 -16.86 10.20 -3.18
N TRP A 201 -17.92 9.77 -3.87
CA TRP A 201 -18.36 10.41 -5.10
C TRP A 201 -18.95 11.81 -4.89
N GLY A 202 -19.69 12.04 -3.81
CA GLY A 202 -20.17 13.37 -3.44
C GLY A 202 -19.01 14.31 -3.13
N ALA A 203 -18.00 13.82 -2.41
CA ALA A 203 -16.79 14.58 -2.11
C ALA A 203 -15.98 14.90 -3.38
N LYS A 204 -15.84 13.95 -4.32
CA LYS A 204 -15.22 14.20 -5.63
C LYS A 204 -15.95 15.29 -6.42
N VAL A 205 -17.29 15.33 -6.36
CA VAL A 205 -18.09 16.41 -6.97
C VAL A 205 -17.73 17.77 -6.37
N LEU A 206 -17.72 17.89 -5.03
CA LEU A 206 -17.35 19.12 -4.33
C LEU A 206 -15.93 19.57 -4.69
N ALA A 207 -14.96 18.65 -4.67
CA ALA A 207 -13.58 18.94 -5.03
C ALA A 207 -13.44 19.44 -6.49
N THR A 208 -14.18 18.83 -7.43
CA THR A 208 -14.22 19.26 -8.84
C THR A 208 -14.81 20.66 -9.02
N ARG A 209 -15.68 21.09 -8.11
CA ARG A 209 -16.21 22.46 -8.05
C ARG A 209 -15.26 23.46 -7.38
N GLY A 210 -14.06 23.02 -6.97
CA GLY A 210 -13.08 23.83 -6.25
C GLY A 210 -13.35 23.94 -4.74
N GLN A 211 -14.36 23.22 -4.23
CA GLN A 211 -14.80 23.24 -2.83
C GLN A 211 -14.07 22.14 -2.04
N ILE A 212 -12.75 22.27 -1.92
CA ILE A 212 -11.89 21.20 -1.40
C ILE A 212 -12.09 21.00 0.11
N ASP A 213 -12.18 22.10 0.86
CA ASP A 213 -12.38 22.02 2.30
C ASP A 213 -13.74 21.43 2.62
N GLU A 214 -14.77 21.82 1.86
CA GLU A 214 -16.11 21.25 1.95
C GLU A 214 -16.15 19.79 1.53
N ALA A 215 -15.36 19.36 0.54
CA ALA A 215 -15.25 17.95 0.16
C ALA A 215 -14.68 17.10 1.30
N ILE A 216 -13.65 17.61 1.99
CA ILE A 216 -13.04 16.93 3.14
C ILE A 216 -14.01 16.92 4.32
N ALA A 217 -14.67 18.03 4.62
CA ALA A 217 -15.67 18.14 5.67
C ALA A 217 -16.88 17.21 5.41
N TYR A 218 -17.37 17.16 4.17
CA TYR A 218 -18.47 16.29 3.73
C TYR A 218 -18.23 14.83 4.11
N LEU A 219 -17.00 14.34 3.91
CA LEU A 219 -16.64 12.96 4.26
C LEU A 219 -16.47 12.77 5.76
N ARG A 220 -15.85 13.72 6.46
CA ARG A 220 -15.66 13.66 7.91
C ARG A 220 -16.99 13.65 8.67
N GLU A 221 -17.91 14.53 8.31
CA GLU A 221 -19.22 14.66 8.95
C GLU A 221 -20.10 13.43 8.73
N ARG A 222 -19.92 12.74 7.59
CA ARG A 222 -20.65 11.53 7.24
C ARG A 222 -19.88 10.24 7.53
N ALA A 223 -18.71 10.35 8.17
CA ALA A 223 -17.93 9.18 8.57
C ALA A 223 -18.67 8.44 9.69
N GLY A 224 -19.04 7.19 9.44
CA GLY A 224 -19.53 6.27 10.46
C GLY A 224 -18.40 5.71 11.32
N SER A 225 -18.74 5.03 12.41
CA SER A 225 -17.78 4.41 13.35
C SER A 225 -16.84 3.37 12.72
N THR A 226 -17.17 2.84 11.55
CA THR A 226 -16.37 1.87 10.80
C THR A 226 -15.54 2.50 9.68
N THR A 227 -15.62 3.83 9.51
CA THR A 227 -14.88 4.54 8.47
C THR A 227 -13.40 4.60 8.84
N SER A 228 -12.54 4.23 7.90
CA SER A 228 -11.09 4.32 8.12
C SER A 228 -10.63 5.77 8.00
N GLU A 229 -10.04 6.31 9.08
CA GLU A 229 -9.35 7.60 9.06
C GLU A 229 -8.25 7.67 7.99
N THR A 230 -7.62 6.54 7.69
CA THR A 230 -6.66 6.42 6.58
C THR A 230 -7.33 6.68 5.23
N SER A 231 -8.56 6.23 5.01
CA SER A 231 -9.30 6.49 3.78
C SER A 231 -9.65 7.97 3.63
N ILE A 232 -10.06 8.63 4.73
CA ILE A 232 -10.30 10.08 4.75
C ILE A 232 -8.99 10.82 4.43
N ALA A 233 -7.89 10.45 5.11
CA ALA A 233 -6.59 11.08 4.90
C ALA A 233 -6.06 10.92 3.47
N ARG A 234 -6.24 9.75 2.86
CA ARG A 234 -5.85 9.52 1.45
C ARG A 234 -6.62 10.42 0.49
N PHE A 235 -7.94 10.52 0.68
CA PHE A 235 -8.77 11.42 -0.13
C PHE A 235 -8.36 12.88 0.04
N ALA A 236 -8.26 13.35 1.29
CA ALA A 236 -7.89 14.73 1.60
C ALA A 236 -6.50 15.08 1.06
N GLU A 237 -5.52 14.20 1.24
CA GLU A 237 -4.18 14.39 0.70
C GLU A 237 -4.19 14.48 -0.83
N GLU A 238 -4.92 13.59 -1.50
CA GLU A 238 -5.01 13.60 -2.97
C GLU A 238 -5.62 14.90 -3.51
N GLU A 239 -6.75 15.34 -2.96
CA GLU A 239 -7.43 16.56 -3.42
C GLU A 239 -6.63 17.83 -3.10
N LEU A 240 -6.01 17.92 -1.92
CA LEU A 240 -5.13 19.05 -1.58
C LEU A 240 -3.90 19.12 -2.50
N LEU A 241 -3.33 17.96 -2.86
CA LEU A 241 -2.21 17.89 -3.81
C LEU A 241 -2.62 18.35 -5.22
N LYS A 242 -3.80 17.93 -5.71
CA LYS A 242 -4.34 18.38 -7.00
C LYS A 242 -4.52 19.90 -7.06
N ALA A 243 -4.86 20.50 -5.93
CA ALA A 243 -5.02 21.95 -5.79
C ALA A 243 -3.73 22.71 -5.46
N GLY A 244 -2.57 22.04 -5.40
CA GLY A 244 -1.30 22.68 -5.07
C GLY A 244 -1.12 23.05 -3.59
N ARG A 245 -2.05 22.67 -2.70
CA ARG A 245 -1.99 22.88 -1.24
C ARG A 245 -1.07 21.85 -0.57
N ARG A 246 0.16 21.73 -1.08
CA ARG A 246 1.10 20.65 -0.73
C ARG A 246 1.54 20.67 0.75
N ALA A 247 1.83 21.85 1.29
CA ALA A 247 2.25 21.99 2.68
C ALA A 247 1.16 21.53 3.66
N GLU A 248 -0.09 21.83 3.36
CA GLU A 248 -1.23 21.42 4.16
C GLU A 248 -1.49 19.91 4.04
N ALA A 249 -1.47 19.37 2.81
CA ALA A 249 -1.57 17.94 2.56
C ALA A 249 -0.53 17.16 3.38
N PHE A 250 0.71 17.66 3.37
CA PHE A 250 1.82 17.09 4.13
C PHE A 250 1.56 17.12 5.64
N ASN A 251 1.29 18.32 6.18
CA ASN A 251 1.20 18.52 7.62
C ASN A 251 0.00 17.82 8.28
N GLN A 252 -1.13 17.69 7.57
CA GLN A 252 -2.37 17.17 8.15
C GLN A 252 -2.65 15.71 7.81
N TYR A 253 -2.30 15.26 6.60
CA TYR A 253 -2.83 14.00 6.07
C TYR A 253 -1.76 13.01 5.62
N ALA A 254 -0.59 13.47 5.18
CA ALA A 254 0.35 12.63 4.47
C ALA A 254 0.85 11.43 5.29
N LEU A 255 1.16 11.61 6.57
CA LEU A 255 1.62 10.50 7.41
C LEU A 255 0.60 9.35 7.45
N LEU A 256 -0.65 9.67 7.81
CA LEU A 256 -1.70 8.67 7.94
C LEU A 256 -2.09 8.07 6.58
N ALA A 257 -2.08 8.88 5.52
CA ALA A 257 -2.42 8.44 4.16
C ALA A 257 -1.39 7.46 3.57
N ASN A 258 -0.11 7.62 3.91
CA ASN A 258 1.02 6.89 3.32
C ASN A 258 1.72 5.92 4.30
N GLN A 259 1.10 5.65 5.46
CA GLN A 259 1.63 4.68 6.41
C GLN A 259 1.71 3.28 5.78
N ALA A 260 2.88 2.67 5.88
CA ALA A 260 3.16 1.33 5.37
C ALA A 260 3.59 0.39 6.52
N ASN A 261 3.73 -0.89 6.21
CA ASN A 261 4.10 -1.92 7.20
C ASN A 261 5.49 -1.74 7.83
N THR A 262 6.35 -0.88 7.26
CA THR A 262 7.68 -0.60 7.78
C THR A 262 8.01 0.89 7.67
N GLN A 263 8.82 1.40 8.60
CA GLN A 263 9.21 2.81 8.64
C GLN A 263 9.94 3.26 7.38
N ILE A 264 10.79 2.39 6.80
CA ILE A 264 11.48 2.71 5.54
C ILE A 264 10.51 2.75 4.35
N ALA A 265 9.47 1.91 4.33
CA ALA A 265 8.44 1.96 3.29
C ALA A 265 7.60 3.23 3.41
N THR A 266 7.20 3.61 4.62
CA THR A 266 6.49 4.88 4.90
C THR A 266 7.34 6.07 4.46
N TYR A 267 8.61 6.11 4.86
CA TYR A 267 9.55 7.15 4.42
C TYR A 267 9.65 7.23 2.90
N ARG A 268 9.82 6.09 2.21
CA ARG A 268 9.96 6.07 0.75
C ARG A 268 8.69 6.53 0.03
N ALA A 269 7.51 6.16 0.55
CA ALA A 269 6.23 6.61 -0.01
C ALA A 269 6.11 8.13 0.08
N LEU A 270 6.42 8.70 1.25
CA LEU A 270 6.39 10.15 1.48
C LEU A 270 7.47 10.88 0.68
N ALA A 271 8.71 10.39 0.68
CA ALA A 271 9.81 11.00 -0.08
C ALA A 271 9.54 11.01 -1.59
N LYS A 272 8.83 10.01 -2.11
CA LYS A 272 8.39 9.96 -3.51
C LYS A 272 7.30 11.00 -3.79
N LYS A 273 6.35 11.17 -2.87
CA LYS A 273 5.17 12.03 -3.04
C LYS A 273 5.47 13.51 -2.76
N TYR A 274 6.45 13.78 -1.88
CA TYR A 274 6.93 15.10 -1.47
C TYR A 274 8.44 15.24 -1.74
N PRO A 275 8.88 15.21 -3.02
CA PRO A 275 10.29 15.30 -3.39
C PRO A 275 10.95 16.65 -3.04
N GLU A 276 10.15 17.68 -2.76
CA GLU A 276 10.60 19.00 -2.32
C GLU A 276 11.16 19.00 -0.88
N LEU A 277 10.84 17.99 -0.06
CA LEU A 277 11.32 17.90 1.30
C LEU A 277 12.72 17.30 1.35
N ALA A 278 13.63 17.97 2.04
CA ALA A 278 14.96 17.44 2.31
C ALA A 278 14.86 16.14 3.11
N LYS A 279 15.76 15.19 2.81
CA LYS A 279 15.70 13.80 3.33
C LYS A 279 15.78 13.75 4.86
N ASP A 280 16.67 14.54 5.43
CA ASP A 280 16.85 14.72 6.87
C ASP A 280 15.61 15.33 7.51
N LYS A 281 15.04 16.38 6.91
CA LYS A 281 13.84 17.05 7.43
C LYS A 281 12.59 16.19 7.41
N LEU A 282 12.41 15.39 6.37
CA LEU A 282 11.32 14.41 6.34
C LEU A 282 11.50 13.35 7.43
N LEU A 283 12.72 12.85 7.62
CA LEU A 283 12.99 11.87 8.66
C LEU A 283 12.76 12.47 10.07
N ASP A 284 13.22 13.69 10.33
CA ASP A 284 13.01 14.40 11.60
C ASP A 284 11.52 14.54 11.92
N HIS A 285 10.72 14.94 10.93
CA HIS A 285 9.27 15.04 11.06
C HIS A 285 8.63 13.69 11.42
N LEU A 286 9.06 12.61 10.76
CA LEU A 286 8.56 11.26 11.00
C LEU A 286 8.95 10.74 12.38
N ILE A 287 10.16 11.03 12.85
CA ILE A 287 10.59 10.70 14.21
C ILE A 287 9.72 11.42 15.24
N ALA A 288 9.47 12.72 15.03
CA ALA A 288 8.61 13.52 15.90
C ALA A 288 7.16 13.01 15.96
N SER A 289 6.68 12.37 14.88
CA SER A 289 5.35 11.76 14.82
C SER A 289 5.18 10.44 15.60
N THR A 290 6.27 9.88 16.12
CA THR A 290 6.26 8.63 16.93
C THR A 290 6.89 8.86 18.31
N PRO A 291 6.23 9.65 19.19
CA PRO A 291 6.76 9.94 20.51
C PRO A 291 6.93 8.65 21.33
N GLY A 292 8.05 8.54 22.05
CA GLY A 292 8.37 7.39 22.90
C GLY A 292 9.06 6.22 22.20
N GLU A 293 9.03 6.14 20.87
CA GLU A 293 9.67 5.03 20.12
C GLU A 293 10.55 5.49 18.93
N PRO A 294 11.39 6.55 19.06
CA PRO A 294 12.24 7.04 17.98
C PRO A 294 13.17 5.97 17.38
N GLY A 295 13.60 4.98 18.17
CA GLY A 295 14.44 3.86 17.74
C GLY A 295 13.85 3.01 16.60
N LYS A 296 12.52 3.05 16.37
CA LYS A 296 11.89 2.42 15.20
C LYS A 296 12.38 3.00 13.86
N TRP A 297 12.90 4.23 13.87
CA TRP A 297 13.44 4.91 12.68
C TRP A 297 14.94 4.65 12.44
N PHE A 298 15.62 3.89 13.32
CA PHE A 298 17.04 3.56 13.18
C PHE A 298 17.39 3.00 11.81
N ALA A 299 16.65 1.97 11.37
CA ALA A 299 16.92 1.31 10.09
C ALA A 299 16.74 2.28 8.90
N THR A 300 15.80 3.21 9.01
CA THR A 300 15.58 4.27 8.02
C THR A 300 16.77 5.22 7.97
N ALA A 301 17.17 5.79 9.12
CA ALA A 301 18.33 6.69 9.23
C ALA A 301 19.62 6.05 8.68
N LYS A 302 19.87 4.79 9.04
CA LYS A 302 21.00 4.00 8.53
C LYS A 302 20.94 3.86 7.01
N THR A 303 19.78 3.52 6.45
CA THR A 303 19.58 3.34 5.00
C THR A 303 19.84 4.65 4.25
N LEU A 304 19.55 5.79 4.87
CA LEU A 304 19.82 7.13 4.34
C LEU A 304 21.27 7.59 4.58
N LYS A 305 22.12 6.75 5.18
CA LYS A 305 23.51 7.05 5.57
C LYS A 305 23.66 8.20 6.57
N LEU A 306 22.60 8.48 7.34
CA LEU A 306 22.60 9.46 8.42
C LEU A 306 23.12 8.79 9.71
N PHE A 307 24.39 8.40 9.74
CA PHE A 307 24.96 7.51 10.77
C PHE A 307 24.97 8.12 12.18
N GLU A 308 25.19 9.42 12.31
CA GLU A 308 25.11 10.11 13.61
C GLU A 308 23.68 10.07 14.16
N GLN A 309 22.70 10.44 13.32
CA GLN A 309 21.29 10.38 13.69
C GLN A 309 20.84 8.93 13.97
N ALA A 310 21.27 7.96 13.17
CA ALA A 310 21.01 6.55 13.43
C ALA A 310 21.56 6.12 14.79
N THR A 311 22.78 6.55 15.15
CA THR A 311 23.36 6.30 16.47
C THR A 311 22.49 6.88 17.58
N HIS A 312 22.06 8.13 17.45
CA HIS A 312 21.18 8.76 18.44
C HIS A 312 19.86 7.99 18.59
N LEU A 313 19.23 7.58 17.49
CA LEU A 313 17.99 6.79 17.51
C LEU A 313 18.19 5.41 18.14
N ALA A 314 19.34 4.76 17.89
CA ALA A 314 19.66 3.46 18.48
C ALA A 314 19.72 3.52 20.01
N TRP A 315 20.07 4.67 20.60
CA TRP A 315 20.14 4.86 22.05
C TRP A 315 18.89 5.53 22.65
N ALA A 316 18.11 6.26 21.85
CA ALA A 316 16.97 7.04 22.34
C ALA A 316 15.79 6.19 22.81
N SER A 317 15.57 5.01 22.21
CA SER A 317 14.53 4.06 22.64
C SER A 317 14.86 2.65 22.14
N PRO A 318 14.15 1.60 22.62
CA PRO A 318 14.42 0.23 22.21
C PRO A 318 14.43 0.05 20.70
N CYS A 319 15.53 -0.50 20.19
CA CYS A 319 15.71 -0.92 18.81
C CYS A 319 16.03 -2.43 18.81
N ASP A 320 15.48 -3.17 17.85
CA ASP A 320 15.66 -4.62 17.79
C ASP A 320 17.17 -5.00 17.75
N PRO A 321 17.68 -5.78 18.72
CA PRO A 321 19.11 -6.07 18.81
C PRO A 321 19.64 -6.84 17.59
N LYS A 322 18.84 -7.69 16.93
CA LYS A 322 19.25 -8.36 15.68
C LYS A 322 19.46 -7.35 14.55
N THR A 323 18.63 -6.33 14.47
CA THR A 323 18.76 -5.21 13.52
C THR A 323 20.03 -4.39 13.79
N LEU A 324 20.34 -4.11 15.05
CA LEU A 324 21.57 -3.42 15.46
C LEU A 324 22.82 -4.27 15.16
N ASN A 325 22.82 -5.56 15.50
CA ASN A 325 23.91 -6.50 15.21
C ASN A 325 24.20 -6.58 13.71
N ARG A 326 23.16 -6.67 12.88
CA ARG A 326 23.31 -6.65 11.42
C ARG A 326 23.93 -5.35 10.95
N ALA A 327 23.44 -4.20 11.43
CA ALA A 327 24.00 -2.90 11.08
C ALA A 327 25.48 -2.77 11.46
N ALA A 328 25.85 -3.22 12.68
CA ALA A 328 27.21 -3.22 13.16
C ALA A 328 28.13 -4.08 12.28
N ARG A 329 27.69 -5.30 11.95
CA ARG A 329 28.43 -6.22 11.07
C ARG A 329 28.65 -5.63 9.68
N ASP A 330 27.59 -5.11 9.07
CA ASP A 330 27.61 -4.57 7.69
C ASP A 330 28.55 -3.35 7.56
N HIS A 331 28.78 -2.61 8.66
CA HIS A 331 29.50 -1.33 8.63
C HIS A 331 30.83 -1.35 9.40
N LEU A 332 31.24 -2.48 9.97
CA LEU A 332 32.45 -2.57 10.79
C LEU A 332 33.70 -2.03 10.07
N LYS A 333 33.85 -2.32 8.78
CA LYS A 333 35.02 -1.88 8.00
C LYS A 333 34.90 -0.45 7.48
N THR A 334 33.69 0.00 7.15
CA THR A 334 33.47 1.26 6.44
C THR A 334 33.14 2.41 7.37
N GLN A 335 32.51 2.15 8.52
CA GLN A 335 32.11 3.12 9.54
C GLN A 335 32.29 2.49 10.94
N PRO A 336 33.53 2.27 11.41
CA PRO A 336 33.80 1.53 12.63
C PRO A 336 33.21 2.20 13.89
N ASP A 337 33.18 3.53 13.96
CA ASP A 337 32.52 4.25 15.07
C ASP A 337 31.02 3.96 15.15
N PHE A 338 30.33 3.99 14.01
CA PHE A 338 28.90 3.65 13.94
C PHE A 338 28.66 2.18 14.30
N ALA A 339 29.52 1.28 13.82
CA ALA A 339 29.41 -0.15 14.12
C ALA A 339 29.60 -0.44 15.62
N MET A 340 30.58 0.21 16.26
CA MET A 340 30.81 0.15 17.70
C MET A 340 29.56 0.58 18.47
N GLN A 341 28.98 1.72 18.10
CA GLN A 341 27.78 2.25 18.78
C GLN A 341 26.56 1.33 18.60
N CYS A 342 26.35 0.77 17.41
CA CYS A 342 25.28 -0.21 17.17
C CYS A 342 25.47 -1.47 18.04
N ALA A 343 26.69 -1.98 18.13
CA ALA A 343 27.00 -3.17 18.92
C ALA A 343 26.80 -2.94 20.42
N LEU A 344 27.22 -1.78 20.93
CA LEU A 344 26.99 -1.38 22.33
C LEU A 344 25.51 -1.16 22.64
N ALA A 345 24.77 -0.48 21.76
CA ALA A 345 23.33 -0.30 21.90
C ALA A 345 22.60 -1.66 21.90
N SER A 346 23.06 -2.60 21.07
CA SER A 346 22.52 -3.96 21.01
C SER A 346 22.66 -4.68 22.35
N LEU A 347 23.88 -4.73 22.91
CA LEU A 347 24.13 -5.30 24.24
C LEU A 347 23.31 -4.60 25.33
N HIS A 348 23.21 -3.27 25.26
CA HIS A 348 22.42 -2.48 26.20
C HIS A 348 20.94 -2.89 26.17
N TRP A 349 20.30 -2.94 25.02
CA TRP A 349 18.89 -3.32 24.92
C TRP A 349 18.64 -4.79 25.28
N MET A 350 19.55 -5.70 24.90
CA MET A 350 19.51 -7.09 25.35
C MET A 350 19.53 -7.18 26.89
N SER A 351 20.40 -6.40 27.55
CA SER A 351 20.53 -6.42 29.02
C SER A 351 19.26 -5.95 29.74
N LEU A 352 18.46 -5.11 29.09
CA LEU A 352 17.18 -4.61 29.59
C LEU A 352 16.00 -5.52 29.21
N GLY A 353 16.24 -6.65 28.53
CA GLY A 353 15.20 -7.61 28.16
C GLY A 353 14.49 -7.32 26.82
N HIS A 354 15.04 -6.44 25.98
CA HIS A 354 14.49 -6.20 24.65
C HIS A 354 15.08 -7.14 23.60
N GLY A 355 14.28 -7.46 22.60
CA GLY A 355 14.66 -8.28 21.43
C GLY A 355 13.84 -9.56 21.35
N TYR A 356 13.59 -10.01 20.12
CA TYR A 356 12.75 -11.17 19.84
C TYR A 356 13.59 -12.40 19.43
N GLU A 357 13.32 -13.53 20.09
CA GLU A 357 14.00 -14.82 19.84
C GLU A 357 15.53 -14.70 19.85
N LEU A 358 16.06 -13.98 20.85
CA LEU A 358 17.50 -13.82 20.99
C LEU A 358 18.18 -15.12 21.43
N THR A 359 19.40 -15.33 20.92
CA THR A 359 20.26 -16.46 21.27
C THR A 359 21.58 -15.98 21.84
N GLY A 360 22.34 -16.88 22.49
CA GLY A 360 23.68 -16.55 22.98
C GLY A 360 24.64 -16.10 21.86
N MET A 361 24.42 -16.58 20.62
CA MET A 361 25.18 -16.13 19.45
C MET A 361 24.97 -14.64 19.15
N ASP A 362 23.75 -14.11 19.36
CA ASP A 362 23.48 -12.68 19.17
C ASP A 362 24.30 -11.82 20.15
N VAL A 363 24.45 -12.28 21.39
CA VAL A 363 25.27 -11.60 22.42
C VAL A 363 26.75 -11.64 22.05
N GLN A 364 27.25 -12.82 21.67
CA GLN A 364 28.65 -13.02 21.28
C GLN A 364 29.02 -12.18 20.05
N ASP A 365 28.13 -12.14 19.04
CA ASP A 365 28.33 -11.34 17.84
C ASP A 365 28.41 -9.84 18.17
N ALA A 366 27.50 -9.32 19.00
CA ALA A 366 27.50 -7.93 19.43
C ALA A 366 28.79 -7.59 20.19
N TYR A 367 29.17 -8.42 21.16
CA TYR A 367 30.40 -8.25 21.94
C TYR A 367 31.65 -8.25 21.06
N ARG A 368 31.79 -9.25 20.17
CA ARG A 368 32.94 -9.34 19.25
C ARG A 368 33.05 -8.09 18.39
N ILE A 369 31.95 -7.66 17.76
CA ILE A 369 31.94 -6.49 16.89
C ILE A 369 32.26 -5.21 17.68
N ALA A 370 31.76 -5.06 18.91
CA ALA A 370 32.08 -3.91 19.76
C ALA A 370 33.59 -3.83 20.04
N ILE A 371 34.24 -4.94 20.39
CA ILE A 371 35.69 -4.99 20.66
C ILE A 371 36.51 -4.74 19.39
N GLU A 372 36.17 -5.38 18.27
CA GLU A 372 36.85 -5.16 16.98
C GLU A 372 36.75 -3.70 16.52
N ALA A 373 35.56 -3.11 16.61
CA ALA A 373 35.33 -1.71 16.26
C ALA A 373 36.05 -0.75 17.22
N ALA A 374 36.13 -1.09 18.51
CA ALA A 374 36.86 -0.30 19.51
C ALA A 374 38.37 -0.27 19.23
N ALA A 375 38.94 -1.39 18.76
CA ALA A 375 40.33 -1.46 18.36
C ALA A 375 40.59 -0.58 17.14
N ALA A 376 39.70 -0.62 16.14
CA ALA A 376 39.79 0.22 14.93
C ALA A 376 39.66 1.73 15.22
N THR A 377 38.94 2.10 16.28
CA THR A 377 38.68 3.50 16.67
C THR A 377 39.54 4.00 17.84
N GLN A 378 40.44 3.15 18.36
CA GLN A 378 41.29 3.44 19.52
C GLN A 378 40.51 3.79 20.82
N ARG A 379 39.32 3.22 20.99
CA ARG A 379 38.40 3.47 22.13
C ARG A 379 38.19 2.25 23.04
N ALA A 380 39.17 1.35 23.07
CA ALA A 380 39.07 0.07 23.80
C ALA A 380 38.70 0.21 25.28
N GLN A 381 39.28 1.17 25.99
CA GLN A 381 39.00 1.38 27.42
C GLN A 381 37.56 1.85 27.66
N GLN A 382 37.07 2.79 26.84
CA GLN A 382 35.70 3.30 26.93
C GLN A 382 34.69 2.18 26.69
N VAL A 383 34.89 1.39 25.64
CA VAL A 383 34.00 0.28 25.25
C VAL A 383 33.97 -0.79 26.33
N ARG A 384 35.14 -1.12 26.93
CA ARG A 384 35.21 -2.07 28.03
C ARG A 384 34.37 -1.63 29.23
N MET A 385 34.48 -0.36 29.64
CA MET A 385 33.66 0.18 30.74
C MET A 385 32.16 0.14 30.40
N SER A 386 31.77 0.48 29.17
CA SER A 386 30.37 0.39 28.73
C SER A 386 29.84 -1.05 28.77
N ILE A 387 30.65 -2.04 28.38
CA ILE A 387 30.26 -3.45 28.45
C ILE A 387 30.14 -3.90 29.91
N GLU A 388 31.08 -3.52 30.78
CA GLU A 388 31.03 -3.83 32.21
C GLU A 388 29.72 -3.29 32.85
N GLN A 389 29.29 -2.08 32.48
CA GLN A 389 28.00 -1.52 32.92
C GLN A 389 26.78 -2.27 32.40
N VAL A 390 26.85 -2.81 31.18
CA VAL A 390 25.78 -3.61 30.59
C VAL A 390 25.69 -5.01 31.23
N LEU A 391 26.81 -5.50 31.76
CA LEU A 391 26.91 -6.78 32.47
C LEU A 391 26.72 -6.64 33.99
N ALA A 392 26.43 -5.44 34.50
CA ALA A 392 26.18 -5.21 35.92
C ALA A 392 24.94 -5.98 36.40
N SER A 393 25.00 -6.50 37.63
CA SER A 393 24.00 -7.43 38.18
C SER A 393 22.62 -6.81 38.44
N ASP A 394 22.51 -5.49 38.40
CA ASP A 394 21.27 -4.74 38.54
C ASP A 394 20.40 -4.76 37.26
N ARG A 395 20.92 -5.27 36.14
CA ARG A 395 20.17 -5.37 34.88
C ARG A 395 19.38 -6.68 34.75
N PRO A 396 18.13 -6.64 34.21
CA PRO A 396 17.25 -7.81 34.13
C PRO A 396 17.87 -9.05 33.47
N MET A 397 18.65 -8.87 32.40
CA MET A 397 19.22 -9.97 31.63
C MET A 397 20.73 -10.19 31.86
N ALA A 398 21.34 -9.52 32.84
CA ALA A 398 22.79 -9.58 33.05
C ALA A 398 23.33 -11.02 33.18
N ALA A 399 22.68 -11.86 33.98
CA ALA A 399 23.09 -13.26 34.18
C ALA A 399 22.99 -14.10 32.89
N TRP A 400 22.07 -13.76 31.98
CA TRP A 400 21.98 -14.41 30.67
C TRP A 400 23.09 -13.93 29.73
N LEU A 401 23.40 -12.63 29.70
CA LEU A 401 24.50 -12.09 28.90
C LEU A 401 25.85 -12.65 29.36
N GLN A 402 26.13 -12.64 30.66
CA GLN A 402 27.38 -13.16 31.24
C GLN A 402 27.61 -14.63 30.89
N ARG A 403 26.57 -15.48 31.06
CA ARG A 403 26.62 -16.89 30.64
C ARG A 403 26.88 -17.04 29.14
N SER A 404 26.24 -16.23 28.32
CA SER A 404 26.41 -16.27 26.86
C SER A 404 27.83 -15.88 26.43
N LEU A 405 28.50 -15.00 27.17
CA LEU A 405 29.88 -14.58 26.93
C LEU A 405 30.91 -15.51 27.59
N GLY A 406 30.49 -16.52 28.33
CA GLY A 406 31.40 -17.40 29.08
C GLY A 406 32.10 -16.68 30.25
N ILE A 407 31.57 -15.55 30.71
CA ILE A 407 32.10 -14.80 31.85
C ILE A 407 31.49 -15.40 33.11
N VAL A 408 32.29 -16.19 33.84
CA VAL A 408 31.91 -16.72 35.16
C VAL A 408 32.06 -15.60 36.18
N LEU A 409 30.99 -15.24 36.87
CA LEU A 409 31.08 -14.42 38.08
C LEU A 409 31.96 -15.17 39.09
N GLN A 410 33.14 -14.63 39.41
CA GLN A 410 33.75 -14.93 40.70
C GLN A 410 32.84 -14.31 41.74
N THR A 411 31.95 -15.12 42.31
CA THR A 411 31.18 -14.77 43.50
C THR A 411 32.16 -14.43 44.61
N ALA A 412 32.13 -13.20 45.08
CA ALA A 412 32.77 -12.78 46.32
C ALA A 412 32.11 -13.44 47.54
#